data_AF-A0A3C0V639-F1
#
_entry.id   AF-A0A3C0V639-F1
#
_cell.length_a   1.000
_cell.length_b   1.000
_cell.length_c   1.000
_cell.angle_alpha   90.00
_cell.angle_beta   90.00
_cell.angle_gamma   90.00
#
_symmetry.space_group_name_H-M   'P 1'
#
loop_
_entity.id
_entity.type
_entity.pdbx_description
1 polymer ?
#
loop_
_entity_poly.entity_id
_entity_poly.type
_entity_poly.pdbx_seq_one_letter_code
_entity_poly.pdbx_strand_id
1 'polypeptide(L)'
;MIYTEDYDDILRRLGIEYFIHDVGYVSSLMSWSKENKVDLSEPYQPMKLMTTQDNVLKMVIQSEVSEEMLDGVITNLAIRWSLRNNIADPSAKLNSVKKRLVFCFLKECAGTVKNIGGDELLEDEWAVNSMEKLGLFNE
;
A
#
# COMPACT_ATOMS: atom_id res chain seq x y z
N MET A 1 11.08 -11.75 -9.03
CA MET A 1 11.25 -11.30 -7.63
C MET A 1 11.44 -9.79 -7.66
N ILE A 2 10.74 -9.04 -6.82
CA ILE A 2 10.83 -7.58 -6.77
C ILE A 2 11.52 -7.18 -5.47
N TYR A 3 12.58 -6.40 -5.57
CA TYR A 3 13.24 -5.78 -4.42
C TYR A 3 12.61 -4.42 -4.16
N THR A 4 11.96 -4.23 -3.02
CA THR A 4 11.25 -2.97 -2.71
C THR A 4 12.19 -1.81 -2.42
N GLU A 5 13.45 -2.11 -2.09
CA GLU A 5 14.52 -1.12 -1.92
C GLU A 5 14.88 -0.40 -3.23
N ASP A 6 14.67 -1.03 -4.40
CA ASP A 6 14.83 -0.38 -5.72
C ASP A 6 13.84 0.80 -5.91
N TYR A 7 12.83 0.89 -5.04
CA TYR A 7 11.79 1.92 -5.04
C TYR A 7 11.83 2.78 -3.76
N ASP A 8 12.89 2.71 -2.95
CA ASP A 8 13.02 3.45 -1.68
C ASP A 8 12.83 4.96 -1.87
N ASP A 9 13.39 5.53 -2.93
CA ASP A 9 13.26 6.96 -3.24
C ASP A 9 11.80 7.42 -3.32
N ILE A 10 10.93 6.67 -3.99
CA ILE A 10 9.51 7.05 -4.11
C ILE A 10 8.76 6.74 -2.81
N LEU A 11 9.07 5.63 -2.13
CA LEU A 11 8.41 5.22 -0.89
C LEU A 11 8.72 6.18 0.26
N ARG A 12 9.96 6.67 0.37
CA ARG A 12 10.35 7.71 1.34
C ARG A 12 9.74 9.07 1.02
N ARG A 13 9.63 9.45 -0.25
CA ARG A 13 8.94 10.69 -0.64
C ARG A 13 7.48 10.67 -0.23
N LEU A 14 6.79 9.55 -0.45
CA LEU A 14 5.44 9.34 0.07
C LEU A 14 5.43 9.40 1.59
N GLY A 15 6.40 8.79 2.27
CA GLY A 15 6.51 8.88 3.72
C GLY A 15 6.53 10.31 4.23
N ILE A 16 7.31 11.19 3.61
CA ILE A 16 7.34 12.62 3.94
C ILE A 16 5.97 13.28 3.71
N GLU A 17 5.32 13.02 2.58
CA GLU A 17 4.03 13.61 2.22
C GLU A 17 2.89 13.20 3.17
N TYR A 18 2.96 11.98 3.70
CA TYR A 18 1.95 11.40 4.59
C TYR A 18 2.38 11.36 6.06
N PHE A 19 3.40 12.14 6.45
CA PHE A 19 3.90 12.26 7.84
C PHE A 19 4.34 10.91 8.46
N ILE A 20 4.83 9.99 7.64
CA ILE A 20 5.46 8.75 8.04
C ILE A 20 6.96 8.99 8.12
N HIS A 21 7.47 9.04 9.35
CA HIS A 21 8.85 9.46 9.61
C HIS A 21 9.86 8.33 9.50
N ASP A 22 9.41 7.08 9.52
CA ASP A 22 10.26 5.90 9.41
C ASP A 22 9.72 4.93 8.35
N VAL A 23 10.56 4.58 7.38
CA VAL A 23 10.31 3.53 6.39
C VAL A 23 11.37 2.46 6.59
N GLY A 24 10.93 1.32 7.11
CA GLY A 24 11.78 0.19 7.46
C GLY A 24 11.48 -1.03 6.61
N TYR A 25 12.53 -1.80 6.29
CA TYR A 25 12.44 -3.00 5.47
C TYR A 25 12.64 -4.26 6.32
N VAL A 26 11.86 -5.30 6.04
CA VAL A 26 11.92 -6.60 6.74
C VAL A 26 11.88 -7.74 5.73
N SER A 27 12.59 -8.84 6.02
CA SER A 27 12.63 -10.01 5.12
C SER A 27 11.26 -10.69 4.97
N SER A 28 10.47 -10.74 6.04
CA SER A 28 9.11 -11.27 6.03
C SER A 28 8.19 -10.43 6.91
N LEU A 29 7.18 -9.82 6.30
CA LEU A 29 6.20 -9.03 7.04
C LEU A 29 5.39 -9.91 7.99
N MET A 30 5.08 -11.16 7.60
CA MET A 30 4.34 -12.09 8.43
C MET A 30 5.10 -12.49 9.70
N SER A 31 6.39 -12.84 9.57
CA SER A 31 7.22 -13.17 10.73
C SER A 31 7.39 -11.95 11.64
N TRP A 32 7.68 -10.80 11.05
CA TRP A 32 7.81 -9.54 11.79
C TRP A 32 6.51 -9.18 12.54
N SER A 33 5.34 -9.34 11.90
CA SER A 33 4.04 -9.04 12.52
C SER A 33 3.76 -9.93 13.73
N LYS A 34 4.08 -11.22 13.65
CA LYS A 34 3.94 -12.18 14.75
C LYS A 34 4.86 -11.82 15.93
N GLU A 35 6.11 -11.46 15.65
CA GLU A 35 7.08 -11.06 16.67
C GLU A 35 6.68 -9.76 17.38
N ASN A 36 6.12 -8.81 16.62
CA ASN A 36 5.74 -7.49 17.12
C ASN A 36 4.28 -7.39 17.57
N LYS A 37 3.51 -8.50 17.50
CA LYS A 37 2.08 -8.57 17.83
C LYS A 37 1.23 -7.53 17.12
N VAL A 38 1.57 -7.25 15.87
CA VAL A 38 0.80 -6.38 14.96
C VAL A 38 -0.14 -7.26 14.16
N ASP A 39 -1.36 -6.78 13.93
CA ASP A 39 -2.32 -7.45 13.05
C ASP A 39 -2.18 -6.94 11.62
N LEU A 40 -2.11 -7.86 10.66
CA LEU A 40 -2.05 -7.52 9.24
C LEU A 40 -3.47 -7.33 8.73
N SER A 41 -3.68 -6.25 8.00
CA SER A 41 -4.99 -5.88 7.42
C SER A 41 -5.43 -6.95 6.42
N GLU A 42 -4.49 -7.40 5.58
CA GLU A 42 -4.69 -8.50 4.64
C GLU A 42 -3.46 -9.45 4.66
N PRO A 43 -3.65 -10.78 4.47
CA PRO A 43 -2.57 -11.77 4.53
C PRO A 43 -1.49 -11.65 3.43
N TYR A 44 -1.69 -10.77 2.44
CA TYR A 44 -0.80 -10.59 1.28
C TYR A 44 -0.39 -9.14 1.03
N GLN A 45 -0.61 -8.24 1.99
CA GLN A 45 -0.11 -6.89 1.85
C GLN A 45 1.42 -6.84 1.99
N PRO A 46 2.14 -6.18 1.07
CA PRO A 46 3.59 -6.09 1.13
C PRO A 46 4.08 -5.04 2.14
N MET A 47 3.17 -4.29 2.75
CA MET A 47 3.46 -3.14 3.60
C MET A 47 2.46 -3.07 4.76
N LYS A 48 2.90 -2.50 5.89
CA LYS A 48 2.04 -2.21 7.03
C LYS A 48 2.37 -0.85 7.62
N LEU A 49 1.35 0.00 7.76
CA LEU A 49 1.48 1.22 8.54
C LEU A 49 1.19 0.93 10.02
N MET A 50 2.05 1.42 10.90
CA MET A 50 1.91 1.29 12.35
C MET A 50 2.29 2.57 13.07
N THR A 51 1.87 2.66 14.33
CA THR A 51 2.31 3.70 15.25
C THR A 51 3.30 3.09 16.23
N THR A 52 4.46 3.73 16.40
CA THR A 52 5.46 3.32 17.40
C THR A 52 5.05 3.75 18.81
N GLN A 53 5.82 3.32 19.81
CA GLN A 53 5.59 3.71 21.22
C GLN A 53 5.64 5.23 21.45
N ASP A 54 6.37 5.96 20.59
CA ASP A 54 6.53 7.41 20.66
C ASP A 54 5.47 8.18 19.86
N ASN A 55 4.37 7.52 19.46
CA ASN A 55 3.33 8.06 18.57
C ASN A 55 3.83 8.50 17.19
N VAL A 56 4.92 7.90 16.72
CA VAL A 56 5.47 8.18 15.39
C VAL A 56 4.93 7.16 14.40
N LEU A 57 4.50 7.61 13.23
CA LEU A 57 4.09 6.72 12.14
C LEU A 57 5.31 6.07 11.47
N LYS A 58 5.24 4.75 11.34
CA LYS A 58 6.26 3.92 10.68
C LYS A 58 5.59 3.03 9.63
N MET A 59 6.13 3.04 8.41
CA MET A 59 5.80 2.06 7.38
C MET A 59 6.82 0.93 7.42
N VAL A 60 6.34 -0.31 7.57
CA VAL A 60 7.16 -1.51 7.49
C VAL A 60 6.88 -2.21 6.16
N ILE A 61 7.93 -2.47 5.39
CA ILE A 61 7.84 -2.95 4.02
C ILE A 61 8.59 -4.27 3.90
N GLN A 62 7.99 -5.25 3.22
CA GLN A 62 8.69 -6.50 2.91
C GLN A 62 9.78 -6.23 1.85
N SER A 63 11.03 -6.58 2.15
CA SER A 63 12.18 -6.33 1.27
C SER A 63 12.04 -7.02 -0.08
N GLU A 64 11.52 -8.25 -0.09
CA GLU A 64 11.32 -9.05 -1.29
C GLU A 64 9.84 -9.39 -1.47
N VAL A 65 9.26 -8.94 -2.60
CA VAL A 65 7.85 -9.13 -2.92
C VAL A 65 7.71 -9.91 -4.22
N SER A 66 6.89 -10.97 -4.22
CA SER A 66 6.61 -11.72 -5.44
C SER A 66 5.65 -10.96 -6.33
N GLU A 67 5.74 -11.15 -7.64
CA GLU A 67 4.76 -10.61 -8.58
C GLU A 67 3.35 -11.10 -8.21
N GLU A 68 3.22 -12.38 -7.86
CA GLU A 68 1.97 -12.99 -7.39
C GLU A 68 1.36 -12.26 -6.18
N MET A 69 2.17 -11.80 -5.23
CA MET A 69 1.68 -11.05 -4.07
C MET A 69 1.05 -9.73 -4.51
N LEU A 70 1.74 -8.98 -5.38
CA LEU A 70 1.15 -7.76 -5.94
C LEU A 70 -0.05 -8.08 -6.83
N ASP A 71 -0.04 -9.20 -7.57
CA ASP A 71 -1.13 -9.59 -8.48
C ASP A 71 -2.39 -9.88 -7.69
N GLY A 72 -2.26 -10.52 -6.53
CA GLY A 72 -3.34 -10.71 -5.58
C GLY A 72 -3.96 -9.39 -5.13
N VAL A 73 -3.13 -8.41 -4.73
CA VAL A 73 -3.62 -7.08 -4.32
C VAL A 73 -4.37 -6.37 -5.44
N ILE A 74 -3.82 -6.37 -6.65
CA ILE A 74 -4.44 -5.70 -7.81
C ILE A 74 -5.70 -6.43 -8.28
N THR A 75 -5.73 -7.76 -8.20
CA THR A 75 -6.92 -8.56 -8.51
C THR A 75 -8.04 -8.27 -7.51
N ASN A 76 -7.73 -8.20 -6.22
CA ASN A 76 -8.71 -7.85 -5.18
C ASN A 76 -9.27 -6.44 -5.38
N LEU A 77 -8.41 -5.48 -5.74
CA LEU A 77 -8.84 -4.14 -6.16
C LEU A 77 -9.84 -4.24 -7.33
N ALA A 78 -9.50 -4.93 -8.41
CA ALA A 78 -10.38 -5.05 -9.59
C ALA A 78 -11.75 -5.67 -9.24
N ILE A 79 -11.76 -6.71 -8.41
CA ILE A 79 -12.98 -7.37 -7.93
C ILE A 79 -13.84 -6.38 -7.12
N ARG A 80 -13.27 -5.74 -6.10
CA ARG A 80 -14.00 -4.76 -5.27
C ARG A 80 -14.50 -3.59 -6.11
N TRP A 81 -13.70 -3.11 -7.05
CA TRP A 81 -14.06 -1.99 -7.91
C TRP A 81 -15.20 -2.30 -8.87
N SER A 82 -15.29 -3.54 -9.38
CA SER A 82 -16.39 -3.97 -10.24
C SER A 82 -17.76 -3.87 -9.54
N LEU A 83 -17.80 -4.02 -8.21
CA LEU A 83 -19.04 -3.81 -7.44
C LEU A 83 -19.49 -2.34 -7.45
N ARG A 84 -18.57 -1.40 -7.70
CA ARG A 84 -18.82 0.04 -7.72
C ARG A 84 -19.04 0.58 -9.13
N ASN A 85 -18.14 0.26 -10.05
CA ASN A 85 -18.12 0.83 -11.39
C ASN A 85 -17.53 -0.17 -12.39
N ASN A 86 -18.37 -0.71 -13.25
CA ASN A 86 -17.98 -1.66 -14.30
C ASN A 86 -17.33 -1.03 -15.53
N ILE A 87 -17.25 0.31 -15.61
CA ILE A 87 -16.77 1.03 -16.81
C ILE A 87 -15.32 1.46 -16.67
N ALA A 88 -14.89 1.84 -15.47
CA ALA A 88 -13.54 2.33 -15.21
C ALA A 88 -12.83 1.44 -14.18
N ASP A 89 -11.96 0.55 -14.67
CA ASP A 89 -11.12 -0.30 -13.83
C ASP A 89 -9.73 0.37 -13.61
N PRO A 90 -9.42 0.85 -12.40
CA PRO A 90 -8.13 1.45 -12.10
C PRO A 90 -7.00 0.41 -12.07
N SER A 91 -7.30 -0.88 -11.96
CA SER A 91 -6.30 -1.95 -11.93
C SER A 91 -5.43 -1.94 -13.21
N ALA A 92 -6.04 -1.65 -14.37
CA ALA A 92 -5.35 -1.53 -15.65
C ALA A 92 -4.32 -0.39 -15.68
N LYS A 93 -4.48 0.65 -14.85
CA LYS A 93 -3.52 1.77 -14.73
C LYS A 93 -2.33 1.42 -13.82
N LEU A 94 -2.42 0.35 -13.03
CA LEU A 94 -1.35 -0.15 -12.16
C LEU A 94 -0.39 -1.07 -12.93
N ASN A 95 0.03 -0.62 -14.11
CA ASN A 95 0.78 -1.40 -15.11
C ASN A 95 2.30 -1.48 -14.88
N SER A 96 2.79 -1.05 -13.72
CA SER A 96 4.21 -1.11 -13.36
C SER A 96 4.37 -1.41 -11.88
N VAL A 97 5.50 -2.03 -11.53
CA VAL A 97 5.84 -2.33 -10.13
C VAL A 97 5.79 -1.07 -9.26
N LYS A 98 6.35 0.05 -9.74
CA LYS A 98 6.27 1.36 -9.07
C LYS A 98 4.83 1.71 -8.72
N LYS A 99 3.91 1.75 -9.69
CA LYS A 99 2.51 2.13 -9.48
C LYS A 99 1.82 1.19 -8.48
N ARG A 100 2.11 -0.11 -8.55
CA ARG A 100 1.54 -1.13 -7.65
C ARG A 100 2.04 -0.99 -6.21
N LEU A 101 3.33 -0.73 -6.01
CA LEU A 101 3.89 -0.48 -4.68
C LEU A 101 3.36 0.83 -4.08
N VAL A 102 3.26 1.89 -4.89
CA VAL A 102 2.66 3.15 -4.44
C VAL A 102 1.19 2.97 -4.04
N PHE A 103 0.42 2.19 -4.82
CA PHE A 103 -0.95 1.85 -4.44
C PHE A 103 -1.01 1.15 -3.08
N CYS A 104 -0.16 0.14 -2.84
CA CYS A 104 -0.12 -0.58 -1.56
C CYS A 104 0.22 0.37 -0.39
N PHE A 105 1.20 1.26 -0.59
CA PHE A 105 1.58 2.26 0.41
C PHE A 105 0.43 3.19 0.76
N LEU A 106 -0.24 3.74 -0.26
CA LEU A 106 -1.35 4.67 -0.09
C LEU A 106 -2.57 3.99 0.51
N LYS A 107 -2.84 2.73 0.18
CA LYS A 107 -3.92 1.97 0.79
C LYS A 107 -3.72 1.82 2.30
N GLU A 108 -2.50 1.50 2.74
CA GLU A 108 -2.17 1.47 4.18
C GLU A 108 -2.35 2.84 4.85
N CYS A 109 -2.03 3.94 4.16
CA CYS A 109 -2.31 5.27 4.67
C CYS A 109 -3.83 5.53 4.79
N ALA A 110 -4.62 5.09 3.81
CA ALA A 110 -6.07 5.26 3.77
C ALA A 110 -6.75 4.63 5.00
N GLY A 111 -6.23 3.51 5.49
CA GLY A 111 -6.68 2.85 6.72
C GLY A 111 -6.64 3.73 7.97
N THR A 112 -5.87 4.82 7.96
CA THR A 112 -5.78 5.78 9.07
C THR A 112 -6.64 7.03 8.87
N VAL A 113 -7.24 7.20 7.69
CA VAL A 113 -8.02 8.40 7.38
C VAL A 113 -9.42 8.29 7.98
N LYS A 114 -9.82 9.34 8.70
CA LYS A 114 -11.14 9.42 9.34
C LYS A 114 -12.26 9.27 8.31
N ASN A 115 -13.24 8.40 8.61
CA ASN A 115 -14.38 8.04 7.76
C ASN A 115 -14.00 7.28 6.47
N ILE A 116 -12.78 6.75 6.38
CA ILE A 116 -12.32 5.91 5.27
C ILE A 116 -11.83 4.58 5.81
N GLY A 117 -10.95 4.62 6.83
CA GLY A 117 -10.36 3.42 7.41
C GLY A 117 -11.40 2.42 7.92
N GLY A 118 -11.21 1.15 7.56
CA GLY A 118 -12.11 0.05 7.88
C GLY A 118 -13.13 -0.28 6.79
N ASP A 119 -13.20 0.51 5.71
CA ASP A 119 -13.95 0.18 4.50
C ASP A 119 -12.97 -0.01 3.34
N GLU A 120 -12.76 -1.26 2.92
CA GLU A 120 -11.78 -1.60 1.89
C GLU A 120 -12.05 -0.90 0.55
N LEU A 121 -13.32 -0.67 0.20
CA LEU A 121 -13.68 0.07 -1.01
C LEU A 121 -13.36 1.55 -0.82
N LEU A 122 -13.70 2.11 0.35
CA LEU A 122 -13.25 3.39 0.91
C LEU A 122 -11.77 3.67 0.61
N GLU A 123 -10.95 2.74 1.09
CA GLU A 123 -9.50 2.82 1.08
C GLU A 123 -8.93 2.68 -0.32
N ASP A 124 -9.43 1.72 -1.11
CA ASP A 124 -9.03 1.53 -2.51
C ASP A 124 -9.30 2.83 -3.32
N GLU A 125 -10.46 3.45 -3.13
CA GLU A 125 -10.82 4.70 -3.80
C GLU A 125 -9.91 5.85 -3.43
N TRP A 126 -9.65 6.01 -2.14
CA TRP A 126 -8.77 7.06 -1.66
C TRP A 126 -7.36 6.90 -2.20
N ALA A 127 -6.85 5.66 -2.26
CA ALA A 127 -5.53 5.36 -2.80
C ALA A 127 -5.45 5.69 -4.29
N VAL A 128 -6.42 5.24 -5.10
CA VAL A 128 -6.47 5.55 -6.55
C VAL A 128 -6.55 7.06 -6.81
N ASN A 129 -7.41 7.77 -6.08
CA ASN A 129 -7.53 9.22 -6.21
C ASN A 129 -6.25 9.95 -5.79
N SER A 130 -5.56 9.45 -4.77
CA SER A 130 -4.27 10.00 -4.34
C SER A 130 -3.19 9.78 -5.40
N MET A 131 -3.15 8.60 -6.03
CA MET A 131 -2.24 8.35 -7.16
C MET A 131 -2.48 9.29 -8.35
N GLU A 132 -3.74 9.60 -8.64
CA GLU A 132 -4.10 10.55 -9.69
C GLU A 132 -3.60 11.97 -9.36
N LYS A 133 -3.78 12.43 -8.11
CA LYS A 133 -3.26 13.72 -7.63
C LYS A 133 -1.73 13.81 -7.69
N LEU A 134 -1.05 12.69 -7.44
CA LEU A 134 0.40 12.56 -7.58
C LEU A 134 0.87 12.50 -9.05
N GLY A 135 -0.06 12.45 -10.01
CA GLY A 135 0.24 12.41 -11.45
C GLY A 135 0.72 11.05 -11.96
N LEU A 136 0.63 9.98 -11.17
CA LEU A 136 1.19 8.66 -11.50
C LEU A 136 0.51 7.98 -12.70
N PHE A 137 -0.69 8.42 -13.08
CA PHE A 137 -1.39 7.91 -14.26
C PHE A 137 -1.13 8.71 -15.54
N ASN A 138 -0.37 9.81 -15.43
CA ASN A 138 0.03 10.65 -16.55
C ASN A 138 1.49 10.42 -16.98
N GLU A 139 2.22 9.59 -16.23
CA GLU A 139 3.55 9.06 -16.57
C GLU A 139 3.49 7.90 -17.56
#